data_AF-A0A953B000-F1
#
_entry.id   AF-A0A953B000-F1
#
_cell.length_a   1.000
_cell.length_b   1.000
_cell.length_c   1.000
_cell.angle_alpha   90.00
_cell.angle_beta   90.00
_cell.angle_gamma   90.00
#
_symmetry.space_group_name_H-M   'P 1'
#
loop_
_entity.id
_entity.type
_entity.pdbx_description
1 polymer ?
#
loop_
_entity_poly.entity_id
_entity_poly.type
_entity_poly.pdbx_seq_one_letter_code
_entity_poly.pdbx_strand_id
1 'polypeptide(L)'
;MKTLRLAAVAAAVAVLAACGMGVEDGQELGLDEAQSELAASPKFETFQGRDGQYYFHLLAGNGEKVLVSEGYASLSGAKNGISTVRKNGVIESRYLLREASNGDWYFILVGGNGQIIGVSEMYASTSDAERGMATVLGLMQQVAAQAAAAPTNDARFQIFRGLDGKYYFHVRARNGEIVLQSQGYASSSGAKNGANSVNTNGSNPARYTVLPAADGRFYFTLKAGNGQVIGRSEMYETKSNAERGIADCVDLFSVQLPR
;
A
#
# COMPACT_ATOMS: atom_id res chain seq x y z
N MET A 1 -14.99 36.29 -6.72
CA MET A 1 -14.65 35.24 -7.70
C MET A 1 -13.80 34.18 -7.00
N LYS A 2 -14.28 32.92 -7.04
CA LYS A 2 -13.66 31.64 -6.64
C LYS A 2 -13.28 31.42 -5.16
N THR A 3 -14.30 31.12 -4.35
CA THR A 3 -14.20 30.20 -3.21
C THR A 3 -14.33 28.76 -3.73
N LEU A 4 -13.26 27.97 -3.74
CA LEU A 4 -13.36 26.51 -3.86
C LEU A 4 -13.73 25.95 -2.49
N ARG A 5 -14.97 25.45 -2.37
CA ARG A 5 -15.40 24.65 -1.22
C ARG A 5 -14.89 23.23 -1.42
N LEU A 6 -14.16 22.76 -0.42
CA LEU A 6 -13.78 21.36 -0.19
C LEU A 6 -15.08 20.53 -0.22
N ALA A 7 -15.27 19.73 -1.26
CA ALA A 7 -16.38 18.79 -1.33
C ALA A 7 -15.99 17.54 -0.54
N ALA A 8 -16.73 17.29 0.53
CA ALA A 8 -16.68 16.07 1.31
C ALA A 8 -16.86 14.84 0.39
N VAL A 9 -15.94 13.88 0.49
CA VAL A 9 -16.16 12.53 -0.04
C VAL A 9 -16.42 11.63 1.16
N ALA A 10 -17.69 11.36 1.43
CA ALA A 10 -18.13 10.30 2.30
C ALA A 10 -17.95 8.97 1.54
N ALA A 11 -17.07 8.09 2.02
CA ALA A 11 -17.01 6.70 1.56
C ALA A 11 -17.67 5.81 2.63
N ALA A 12 -18.74 5.15 2.20
CA ALA A 12 -19.63 4.33 3.00
C ALA A 12 -18.93 3.10 3.58
N VAL A 13 -19.15 2.84 4.87
CA VAL A 13 -19.00 1.51 5.48
C VAL A 13 -20.39 1.08 5.94
N ALA A 14 -21.06 0.24 5.16
CA ALA A 14 -22.27 -0.45 5.57
C ALA A 14 -22.00 -1.96 5.54
N VAL A 15 -21.87 -2.56 6.73
CA VAL A 15 -21.82 -4.01 6.93
C VAL A 15 -23.26 -4.52 6.93
N LEU A 16 -23.53 -5.52 6.08
CA LEU A 16 -24.83 -6.18 5.93
C LEU A 16 -25.25 -6.93 7.22
N ALA A 17 -26.48 -6.70 7.66
CA ALA A 17 -27.20 -7.55 8.61
C ALA A 17 -28.61 -7.89 8.08
N ALA A 18 -28.75 -9.15 7.66
CA ALA A 18 -29.88 -10.09 7.81
C ALA A 18 -31.31 -9.82 7.26
N CYS A 19 -31.82 -10.90 6.64
CA CYS A 19 -33.21 -11.39 6.56
C CYS A 19 -34.15 -10.89 5.43
N GLY A 20 -34.35 -11.77 4.43
CA GLY A 20 -35.68 -12.31 4.13
C GLY A 20 -36.55 -11.65 3.04
N MET A 21 -36.69 -12.39 1.92
CA MET A 21 -37.86 -12.52 1.03
C MET A 21 -38.19 -11.43 -0.02
N GLY A 22 -38.35 -11.89 -1.27
CA GLY A 22 -39.27 -11.32 -2.27
C GLY A 22 -38.63 -10.70 -3.51
N VAL A 23 -38.78 -11.38 -4.66
CA VAL A 23 -38.38 -10.99 -6.03
C VAL A 23 -39.48 -10.02 -6.57
N GLU A 24 -39.20 -8.96 -7.34
CA GLU A 24 -39.19 -8.95 -8.82
C GLU A 24 -38.96 -7.53 -9.40
N ASP A 25 -38.46 -7.52 -10.64
CA ASP A 25 -38.32 -6.43 -11.62
C ASP A 25 -37.17 -5.41 -11.51
N GLY A 26 -35.98 -5.89 -11.87
CA GLY A 26 -35.52 -5.64 -13.26
C GLY A 26 -35.00 -4.25 -13.62
N GLN A 27 -34.27 -3.58 -12.72
CA GLN A 27 -33.30 -2.56 -13.13
C GLN A 27 -32.05 -2.68 -12.25
N GLU A 28 -31.19 -3.63 -12.63
CA GLU A 28 -29.87 -3.85 -12.02
C GLU A 28 -28.96 -2.68 -12.43
N LEU A 29 -29.07 -1.57 -11.70
CA LEU A 29 -28.15 -0.44 -11.78
C LEU A 29 -26.78 -0.99 -11.38
N GLY A 30 -25.85 -1.04 -12.33
CA GLY A 30 -24.52 -1.64 -12.19
C GLY A 30 -23.80 -1.11 -10.94
N LEU A 31 -23.81 -1.93 -9.90
CA LEU A 31 -23.04 -1.76 -8.66
C LEU A 31 -21.62 -2.35 -8.78
N ASP A 32 -21.18 -2.71 -9.98
CA ASP A 32 -19.89 -3.38 -10.23
C ASP A 32 -18.76 -2.41 -10.61
N GLU A 33 -19.07 -1.22 -11.14
CA GLU A 33 -18.02 -0.26 -11.56
C GLU A 33 -17.52 0.60 -10.39
N ALA A 34 -18.34 0.79 -9.34
CA ALA A 34 -17.95 1.56 -8.14
C ALA A 34 -17.10 0.75 -7.14
N GLN A 35 -17.10 -0.59 -7.23
CA GLN A 35 -16.25 -1.45 -6.39
C GLN A 35 -14.82 -1.58 -6.93
N SER A 36 -14.60 -1.30 -8.22
CA SER A 36 -13.30 -1.39 -8.87
C SER A 36 -12.36 -0.22 -8.52
N GLU A 37 -12.90 0.96 -8.19
CA GLU A 37 -12.08 2.13 -7.83
C GLU A 37 -11.81 2.27 -6.32
N LEU A 38 -12.46 1.46 -5.48
CA LEU A 38 -12.10 1.26 -4.06
C LEU A 38 -11.11 0.08 -3.84
N ALA A 39 -10.65 -0.58 -4.91
CA ALA A 39 -9.93 -1.85 -4.85
C ALA A 39 -8.39 -1.76 -4.74
N ALA A 40 -7.82 -0.58 -4.52
CA ALA A 40 -6.39 -0.44 -4.27
C ALA A 40 -6.09 -0.52 -2.76
N SER A 41 -5.20 -1.42 -2.38
CA SER A 41 -4.81 -1.59 -0.97
C SER A 41 -4.11 -0.32 -0.44
N PRO A 42 -4.36 0.06 0.83
CA PRO A 42 -3.60 1.13 1.48
C PRO A 42 -2.09 0.88 1.41
N LYS A 43 -1.32 1.94 1.19
CA LYS A 43 0.13 1.87 0.97
C LYS A 43 0.89 2.77 1.92
N PHE A 44 2.05 2.30 2.39
CA PHE A 44 3.00 3.17 3.07
C PHE A 44 4.04 3.66 2.06
N GLU A 45 4.17 4.98 1.93
CA GLU A 45 5.22 5.59 1.12
C GLU A 45 6.27 6.21 2.06
N THR A 46 7.53 5.79 1.97
CA THR A 46 8.63 6.42 2.70
C THR A 46 9.40 7.40 1.82
N PHE A 47 9.82 8.52 2.38
CA PHE A 47 10.64 9.52 1.69
C PHE A 47 11.64 10.22 2.59
N GLN A 48 12.64 10.89 2.01
CA GLN A 48 13.56 11.77 2.73
C GLN A 48 13.13 13.22 2.49
N GLY A 49 12.92 13.97 3.57
CA GLY A 49 12.62 15.40 3.55
C GLY A 49 13.84 16.23 3.16
N ARG A 50 13.60 17.52 2.87
CA ARG A 50 14.67 18.48 2.55
C ARG A 50 15.61 18.75 3.74
N ASP A 51 15.13 18.45 4.94
CA ASP A 51 15.87 18.53 6.19
C ASP A 51 16.74 17.29 6.45
N GLY A 52 16.75 16.32 5.53
CA GLY A 52 17.53 15.09 5.63
C GLY A 52 16.88 14.01 6.50
N GLN A 53 15.75 14.29 7.15
CA GLN A 53 15.00 13.30 7.93
C GLN A 53 14.15 12.41 7.02
N TYR A 54 13.77 11.24 7.53
CA TYR A 54 12.92 10.28 6.83
C TYR A 54 11.50 10.32 7.37
N TYR A 55 10.53 10.24 6.47
CA TYR A 55 9.11 10.32 6.77
C TYR A 55 8.39 9.18 6.08
N PHE A 56 7.15 8.93 6.49
CA PHE A 56 6.23 8.13 5.71
C PHE A 56 4.82 8.73 5.67
N HIS A 57 4.11 8.45 4.57
CA HIS A 57 2.68 8.64 4.45
C HIS A 57 1.97 7.30 4.49
N LEU A 58 0.78 7.26 5.09
CA LEU A 58 -0.24 6.27 4.74
C LEU A 58 -1.08 6.86 3.60
N LEU A 59 -1.13 6.13 2.49
CA LEU A 59 -1.95 6.43 1.33
C LEU A 59 -3.19 5.54 1.35
N ALA A 60 -4.35 6.14 1.13
CA ALA A 60 -5.58 5.41 0.80
C ALA A 60 -5.47 4.80 -0.62
N GLY A 61 -6.42 3.94 -0.99
CA GLY A 61 -6.40 3.26 -2.30
C GLY A 61 -6.40 4.22 -3.50
N ASN A 62 -7.00 5.39 -3.36
CA ASN A 62 -7.00 6.47 -4.35
C ASN A 62 -5.67 7.27 -4.40
N GLY A 63 -4.67 6.92 -3.58
CA GLY A 63 -3.40 7.63 -3.47
C GLY A 63 -3.40 8.85 -2.54
N GLU A 64 -4.53 9.15 -1.89
CA GLU A 64 -4.67 10.28 -0.97
C GLU A 64 -3.89 10.04 0.33
N LYS A 65 -3.18 11.06 0.79
CA LYS A 65 -2.41 11.01 2.05
C LYS A 65 -3.35 11.19 3.23
N VAL A 66 -3.57 10.13 3.98
CA VAL A 66 -4.50 10.13 5.13
C VAL A 66 -3.79 10.19 6.48
N LEU A 67 -2.48 9.91 6.52
CA LEU A 67 -1.67 10.00 7.74
C LEU A 67 -0.23 10.33 7.38
N VAL A 68 0.41 11.21 8.14
CA VAL A 68 1.81 11.63 7.96
C VAL A 68 2.58 11.34 9.24
N SER A 69 3.78 10.77 9.13
CA SER A 69 4.65 10.53 10.28
C SER A 69 5.40 11.78 10.73
N GLU A 70 5.97 11.72 11.94
CA GLU A 70 7.07 12.62 12.31
C GLU A 70 8.36 12.27 11.54
N GLY A 71 9.37 13.13 11.66
CA GLY A 71 10.69 12.93 11.06
C GLY A 71 11.53 11.92 11.84
N TYR A 72 12.17 10.99 11.12
CA TYR A 72 13.08 10.01 11.67
C TYR A 72 14.51 10.28 11.20
N ALA A 73 15.50 10.08 12.08
CA ALA A 73 16.91 10.26 11.73
C ALA A 73 17.44 9.24 10.69
N SER A 74 16.71 8.15 10.45
CA SER A 74 17.10 7.11 9.49
C SER A 74 15.89 6.43 8.85
N LEU A 75 16.10 5.87 7.65
CA LEU A 75 15.10 5.06 6.95
C LEU A 75 14.67 3.84 7.78
N SER A 76 15.61 3.20 8.49
CA SER A 76 15.29 2.09 9.39
C SER A 76 14.37 2.54 10.54
N GLY A 77 14.61 3.74 11.09
CA GLY A 77 13.72 4.38 12.06
C GLY A 77 12.30 4.57 11.51
N ALA A 78 12.17 5.10 10.30
CA ALA A 78 10.86 5.26 9.64
C ALA A 78 10.15 3.90 9.41
N LYS A 79 10.89 2.86 8.97
CA LYS A 79 10.36 1.49 8.83
C LYS A 79 9.85 0.92 10.18
N ASN A 80 10.56 1.19 11.28
CA ASN A 80 10.12 0.81 12.62
C ASN A 80 8.87 1.61 13.06
N GLY A 81 8.79 2.89 12.68
CA GLY A 81 7.59 3.72 12.83
C GLY A 81 6.39 3.08 12.15
N ILE A 82 6.52 2.67 10.88
CA ILE A 82 5.48 1.95 10.13
C ILE A 82 5.07 0.65 10.84
N SER A 83 6.03 -0.13 11.35
CA SER A 83 5.72 -1.34 12.13
C SER A 83 4.90 -1.02 13.37
N THR A 84 5.19 0.10 14.03
CA THR A 84 4.45 0.58 15.20
C THR A 84 3.04 1.04 14.81
N VAL A 85 2.89 1.76 13.70
CA VAL A 85 1.59 2.13 13.13
C VAL A 85 0.76 0.90 12.79
N ARG A 86 1.34 -0.13 12.17
CA ARG A 86 0.64 -1.40 11.87
C ARG A 86 0.09 -2.08 13.12
N LYS A 87 0.83 -2.05 14.22
CA LYS A 87 0.41 -2.67 15.50
C LYS A 87 -0.65 -1.87 16.24
N ASN A 88 -0.54 -0.54 16.23
CA ASN A 88 -1.38 0.34 17.05
C ASN A 88 -2.55 0.95 16.27
N GLY A 89 -2.42 1.09 14.95
CA GLY A 89 -3.42 1.71 14.08
C GLY A 89 -4.71 0.91 13.94
N VAL A 90 -4.73 -0.36 14.35
CA VAL A 90 -5.96 -1.17 14.46
C VAL A 90 -6.69 -0.96 15.80
N ILE A 91 -6.13 -0.16 16.71
CA ILE A 91 -6.65 0.08 18.06
C ILE A 91 -7.25 1.48 18.11
N GLU A 92 -8.57 1.57 18.13
CA GLU A 92 -9.30 2.85 18.12
C GLU A 92 -8.87 3.79 19.25
N SER A 93 -8.63 3.27 20.46
CA SER A 93 -8.18 4.08 21.61
C SER A 93 -6.79 4.69 21.48
N ARG A 94 -6.02 4.35 20.43
CA ARG A 94 -4.73 4.98 20.11
C ARG A 94 -4.87 6.22 19.23
N TYR A 95 -6.06 6.52 18.76
CA TYR A 95 -6.36 7.76 18.05
C TYR A 95 -6.84 8.81 19.05
N LEU A 96 -6.19 9.98 19.05
CA LEU A 96 -6.54 11.08 19.94
C LEU A 96 -6.94 12.29 19.10
N LEU A 97 -8.19 12.71 19.26
CA LEU A 97 -8.72 13.92 18.64
C LEU A 97 -8.19 15.18 19.36
N ARG A 98 -7.91 16.21 18.58
CA ARG A 98 -7.31 17.48 19.00
C ARG A 98 -7.93 18.64 18.22
N GLU A 99 -7.99 19.79 18.88
CA GLU A 99 -8.32 21.07 18.27
C GLU A 99 -7.04 21.91 18.22
N ALA A 100 -6.77 22.50 17.06
CA ALA A 100 -5.68 23.43 16.86
C ALA A 100 -6.09 24.85 17.29
N SER A 101 -5.11 25.72 17.52
CA SER A 101 -5.36 27.10 18.01
C SER A 101 -6.18 27.96 17.05
N ASN A 102 -6.31 27.55 15.78
CA ASN A 102 -7.13 28.21 14.77
C ASN A 102 -8.58 27.67 14.70
N GLY A 103 -8.96 26.72 15.57
CA GLY A 103 -10.29 26.11 15.60
C GLY A 103 -10.45 24.91 14.66
N ASP A 104 -9.43 24.58 13.86
CA ASP A 104 -9.44 23.37 13.04
C ASP A 104 -9.17 22.14 13.93
N TRP A 105 -9.65 20.98 13.47
CA TRP A 105 -9.58 19.71 14.17
C TRP A 105 -8.61 18.77 13.48
N TYR A 106 -7.92 17.95 14.24
CA TYR A 106 -7.07 16.88 13.70
C TYR A 106 -7.00 15.75 14.71
N PHE A 107 -6.57 14.58 14.27
CA PHE A 107 -6.24 13.47 15.16
C PHE A 107 -4.77 13.06 15.03
N ILE A 108 -4.26 12.51 16.12
CA ILE A 108 -2.94 11.86 16.18
C ILE A 108 -3.13 10.37 16.44
N LEU A 109 -2.23 9.55 15.90
CA LEU A 109 -2.08 8.16 16.28
C LEU A 109 -0.87 8.04 17.21
N VAL A 110 -1.06 7.39 18.36
CA VAL A 110 0.02 7.16 19.33
C VAL A 110 0.45 5.69 19.42
N GLY A 111 1.73 5.48 19.67
CA GLY A 111 2.28 4.16 19.96
C GLY A 111 1.95 3.65 21.36
N GLY A 112 2.40 2.42 21.66
CA GLY A 112 2.21 1.79 22.97
C GLY A 112 2.74 2.61 24.15
N ASN A 113 3.83 3.34 23.91
CA ASN A 113 4.51 4.22 24.87
C ASN A 113 3.98 5.67 24.86
N GLY A 114 2.91 5.97 24.12
CA GLY A 114 2.31 7.30 24.02
C GLY A 114 3.00 8.27 23.05
N GLN A 115 4.07 7.87 22.37
CA GLN A 115 4.71 8.70 21.34
C GLN A 115 3.79 8.87 20.13
N ILE A 116 3.83 10.06 19.51
CA ILE A 116 3.13 10.32 18.25
C ILE A 116 3.82 9.49 17.15
N ILE A 117 3.03 8.74 16.40
CA ILE A 117 3.51 7.92 15.27
C ILE A 117 2.79 8.24 13.97
N GLY A 118 1.80 9.14 14.01
CA GLY A 118 1.13 9.68 12.85
C GLY A 118 0.25 10.87 13.22
N VAL A 119 0.15 11.83 12.31
CA VAL A 119 -0.69 13.01 12.40
C VAL A 119 -1.52 13.09 11.12
N SER A 120 -2.79 13.41 11.26
CA SER A 120 -3.69 13.65 10.12
C SER A 120 -3.53 15.06 9.57
N GLU A 121 -4.25 15.35 8.49
CA GLU A 121 -4.49 16.73 8.06
C GLU A 121 -5.37 17.50 9.06
N MET A 122 -5.52 18.79 8.82
CA MET A 122 -6.45 19.65 9.56
C MET A 122 -7.83 19.61 8.89
N TYR A 123 -8.86 19.56 9.71
CA TYR A 123 -10.25 19.47 9.33
C TYR A 123 -11.04 20.66 9.87
N ALA A 124 -12.05 21.12 9.14
CA ALA A 124 -12.85 22.26 9.55
C ALA A 124 -13.81 21.96 10.72
N SER A 125 -14.07 20.68 11.02
CA SER A 125 -14.94 20.29 12.13
C SER A 125 -14.50 19.00 12.80
N THR A 126 -14.89 18.84 14.06
CA THR A 126 -14.74 17.59 14.84
C THR A 126 -15.28 16.39 14.07
N SER A 127 -16.46 16.54 13.44
CA SER A 127 -17.11 15.45 12.71
C SER A 127 -16.33 14.99 11.48
N ASP A 128 -15.62 15.91 10.81
CA ASP A 128 -14.79 15.59 9.64
C ASP A 128 -13.54 14.82 10.09
N ALA A 129 -12.91 15.26 11.18
CA ALA A 129 -11.76 14.59 11.77
C ALA A 129 -12.09 13.19 12.31
N GLU A 130 -13.26 13.00 12.92
CA GLU A 130 -13.75 11.67 13.34
C GLU A 130 -13.94 10.73 12.15
N ARG A 131 -14.45 11.24 11.01
CA ARG A 131 -14.56 10.43 9.79
C ARG A 131 -13.19 10.08 9.21
N GLY A 132 -12.26 11.03 9.17
CA GLY A 132 -10.87 10.77 8.77
C GLY A 132 -10.20 9.72 9.66
N MET A 133 -10.43 9.78 10.97
CA MET A 133 -9.95 8.79 11.93
C MET A 133 -10.53 7.40 11.65
N ALA A 134 -11.84 7.30 11.43
CA ALA A 134 -12.50 6.05 11.07
C ALA A 134 -11.96 5.46 9.76
N THR A 135 -11.69 6.31 8.76
CA THR A 135 -11.03 5.90 7.51
C THR A 135 -9.66 5.29 7.78
N VAL A 136 -8.80 5.96 8.54
CA VAL A 136 -7.45 5.44 8.84
C VAL A 136 -7.54 4.13 9.64
N LEU A 137 -8.43 4.03 10.62
CA LEU A 137 -8.66 2.79 11.37
C LEU A 137 -9.06 1.63 10.45
N GLY A 138 -10.02 1.86 9.54
CA GLY A 138 -10.47 0.85 8.58
C GLY A 138 -9.37 0.41 7.61
N LEU A 139 -8.57 1.34 7.10
CA LEU A 139 -7.41 1.03 6.26
C LEU A 139 -6.39 0.18 7.03
N MET A 140 -6.13 0.50 8.30
CA MET A 140 -5.20 -0.29 9.12
C MET A 140 -5.72 -1.69 9.43
N GLN A 141 -7.04 -1.85 9.61
CA GLN A 141 -7.66 -3.17 9.72
C GLN A 141 -7.52 -3.97 8.42
N GLN A 142 -7.69 -3.33 7.26
CA GLN A 142 -7.45 -3.96 5.95
C GLN A 142 -5.98 -4.40 5.81
N VAL A 143 -5.01 -3.55 6.19
CA VAL A 143 -3.58 -3.92 6.21
C VAL A 143 -3.33 -5.13 7.12
N ALA A 144 -3.94 -5.16 8.31
CA ALA A 144 -3.78 -6.26 9.26
C ALA A 144 -4.39 -7.57 8.74
N ALA A 145 -5.57 -7.51 8.11
CA ALA A 145 -6.20 -8.66 7.48
C ALA A 145 -5.35 -9.22 6.32
N GLN A 146 -4.79 -8.34 5.49
CA GLN A 146 -3.87 -8.73 4.41
C GLN A 146 -2.58 -9.38 4.95
N ALA A 147 -2.06 -8.89 6.07
CA ALA A 147 -0.90 -9.47 6.74
C ALA A 147 -1.19 -10.80 7.44
N ALA A 148 -2.40 -10.99 7.98
CA ALA A 148 -2.83 -12.25 8.59
C ALA A 148 -3.03 -13.35 7.53
N ALA A 149 -3.40 -12.97 6.31
CA ALA A 149 -3.40 -13.85 5.13
C ALA A 149 -1.99 -14.07 4.55
N ALA A 150 -0.93 -13.93 5.37
CA ALA A 150 0.46 -13.94 4.96
C ALA A 150 0.73 -15.01 3.89
N PRO A 151 1.24 -14.62 2.71
CA PRO A 151 1.40 -15.56 1.62
C PRO A 151 2.36 -16.68 2.05
N THR A 152 2.00 -17.95 1.78
CA THR A 152 2.99 -19.02 1.60
C THR A 152 3.93 -18.65 0.44
N ASN A 153 5.03 -19.38 0.24
CA ASN A 153 5.85 -19.14 -0.97
C ASN A 153 5.01 -19.23 -2.26
N ASP A 154 3.99 -20.09 -2.30
CA ASP A 154 3.09 -20.21 -3.43
C ASP A 154 2.13 -19.01 -3.55
N ALA A 155 1.63 -18.47 -2.43
CA ALA A 155 0.78 -17.28 -2.43
C ALA A 155 1.56 -15.97 -2.68
N ARG A 156 2.89 -15.96 -2.48
CA ARG A 156 3.76 -14.82 -2.82
C ARG A 156 3.78 -14.59 -4.32
N PHE A 157 3.66 -15.67 -5.10
CA PHE A 157 3.67 -15.65 -6.56
C PHE A 157 2.29 -16.00 -7.11
N GLN A 158 1.46 -14.99 -7.35
CA GLN A 158 0.15 -15.20 -7.95
C GLN A 158 0.30 -15.33 -9.48
N ILE A 159 0.30 -16.57 -9.99
CA ILE A 159 0.32 -16.86 -11.43
C ILE A 159 -1.10 -16.77 -12.01
N PHE A 160 -1.27 -16.08 -13.13
CA PHE A 160 -2.55 -15.96 -13.84
C PHE A 160 -2.36 -15.91 -15.36
N ARG A 161 -3.46 -16.08 -16.12
CA ARG A 161 -3.46 -15.95 -17.58
C ARG A 161 -4.08 -14.61 -17.97
N GLY A 162 -3.37 -13.82 -18.78
CA GLY A 162 -3.85 -12.56 -19.31
C GLY A 162 -4.83 -12.75 -20.47
N LEU A 163 -5.54 -11.67 -20.82
CA LEU A 163 -6.47 -11.64 -21.97
C LEU A 163 -5.76 -11.89 -23.31
N ASP A 164 -4.45 -11.61 -23.38
CA ASP A 164 -3.57 -11.91 -24.51
C ASP A 164 -3.18 -13.40 -24.60
N GLY A 165 -3.72 -14.24 -23.72
CA GLY A 165 -3.47 -15.67 -23.67
C GLY A 165 -2.14 -16.07 -23.04
N LYS A 166 -1.28 -15.12 -22.65
CA LYS A 166 0.00 -15.37 -21.98
C LYS A 166 -0.17 -15.54 -20.47
N TYR A 167 0.82 -16.12 -19.82
CA TYR A 167 0.87 -16.30 -18.38
C TYR A 167 1.74 -15.24 -17.73
N TYR A 168 1.29 -14.71 -16.61
CA TYR A 168 1.96 -13.67 -15.83
C TYR A 168 2.02 -14.10 -14.37
N PHE A 169 2.85 -13.44 -13.59
CA PHE A 169 2.77 -13.51 -12.15
C PHE A 169 3.00 -12.16 -11.48
N HIS A 170 2.34 -11.98 -10.34
CA HIS A 170 2.63 -10.90 -9.40
C HIS A 170 3.40 -11.44 -8.20
N VAL A 171 4.40 -10.69 -7.76
CA VAL A 171 5.05 -10.89 -6.47
C VAL A 171 4.35 -10.00 -5.46
N ARG A 172 3.83 -10.60 -4.40
CA ARG A 172 3.19 -9.87 -3.31
C ARG A 172 4.09 -9.78 -2.09
N ALA A 173 4.17 -8.59 -1.49
CA ALA A 173 4.74 -8.41 -0.16
C ALA A 173 3.81 -8.99 0.92
N ARG A 174 4.28 -9.00 2.17
CA ARG A 174 3.50 -9.52 3.31
C ARG A 174 2.20 -8.76 3.56
N ASN A 175 2.14 -7.49 3.20
CA ASN A 175 0.92 -6.66 3.21
C ASN A 175 0.03 -6.89 1.96
N GLY A 176 0.31 -7.89 1.13
CA GLY A 176 -0.45 -8.17 -0.09
C GLY A 176 -0.16 -7.27 -1.28
N GLU A 177 0.65 -6.21 -1.12
CA GLU A 177 1.01 -5.26 -2.18
C GLU A 177 1.82 -5.93 -3.29
N ILE A 178 1.55 -5.59 -4.55
CA ILE A 178 2.34 -6.07 -5.69
C ILE A 178 3.65 -5.29 -5.72
N VAL A 179 4.78 -5.96 -5.50
CA VAL A 179 6.11 -5.34 -5.52
C VAL A 179 6.85 -5.56 -6.84
N LEU A 180 6.52 -6.64 -7.55
CA LEU A 180 7.05 -6.96 -8.87
C LEU A 180 5.97 -7.61 -9.73
N GLN A 181 6.01 -7.29 -11.02
CA GLN A 181 5.21 -7.92 -12.06
C GLN A 181 6.12 -8.57 -13.08
N SER A 182 5.73 -9.73 -13.58
CA SER A 182 6.50 -10.43 -14.62
C SER A 182 6.18 -9.94 -16.02
N GLN A 183 7.03 -10.29 -16.97
CA GLN A 183 6.69 -10.34 -18.38
C GLN A 183 5.65 -11.45 -18.67
N GLY A 184 5.09 -11.45 -19.88
CA GLY A 184 4.21 -12.52 -20.36
C GLY A 184 4.97 -13.75 -20.84
N TYR A 185 4.60 -14.91 -20.32
CA TYR A 185 5.15 -16.22 -20.66
C TYR A 185 4.18 -17.01 -21.57
N ALA A 186 4.72 -17.83 -22.46
CA ALA A 186 3.90 -18.67 -23.34
C ALA A 186 3.17 -19.82 -22.61
N SER A 187 3.62 -20.20 -21.41
CA SER A 187 3.04 -21.30 -20.64
C SER A 187 3.09 -21.04 -19.13
N SER A 188 2.17 -21.67 -18.40
CA SER A 188 2.12 -21.63 -16.93
C SER A 188 3.43 -22.14 -16.30
N SER A 189 4.01 -23.22 -16.83
CA SER A 189 5.31 -23.73 -16.39
C SER A 189 6.44 -22.72 -16.60
N GLY A 190 6.41 -21.96 -17.70
CA GLY A 190 7.35 -20.87 -17.95
C GLY A 190 7.23 -19.76 -16.90
N ALA A 191 6.01 -19.34 -16.57
CA ALA A 191 5.77 -18.36 -15.51
C ALA A 191 6.24 -18.87 -14.14
N LYS A 192 6.02 -20.15 -13.82
CA LYS A 192 6.51 -20.77 -12.57
C LYS A 192 8.04 -20.78 -12.49
N ASN A 193 8.72 -21.05 -13.60
CA ASN A 193 10.18 -20.96 -13.66
C ASN A 193 10.68 -19.51 -13.48
N GLY A 194 9.97 -18.54 -14.07
CA GLY A 194 10.22 -17.11 -13.84
C GLY A 194 10.07 -16.72 -12.37
N ALA A 195 8.99 -17.14 -11.71
CA ALA A 195 8.74 -16.92 -10.28
C ALA A 195 9.86 -17.52 -9.41
N ASN A 196 10.27 -18.76 -9.69
CA ASN A 196 11.41 -19.39 -9.00
C ASN A 196 12.71 -18.58 -9.19
N SER A 197 12.96 -18.08 -10.41
CA SER A 197 14.11 -17.23 -10.70
C SER A 197 14.08 -15.94 -9.90
N VAL A 198 12.91 -15.30 -9.77
CA VAL A 198 12.73 -14.12 -8.93
C VAL A 198 13.01 -14.44 -7.47
N ASN A 199 12.52 -15.57 -6.95
CA ASN A 199 12.78 -15.97 -5.58
C ASN A 199 14.28 -16.23 -5.31
N THR A 200 15.01 -16.79 -6.28
CA THR A 200 16.46 -17.03 -6.16
C THR A 200 17.29 -15.76 -6.23
N ASN A 201 16.90 -14.79 -7.08
CA ASN A 201 17.70 -13.59 -7.34
C ASN A 201 17.27 -12.38 -6.50
N GLY A 202 16.06 -12.40 -5.94
CA GLY A 202 15.43 -11.24 -5.32
C GLY A 202 16.07 -10.76 -4.02
N SER A 203 16.84 -11.60 -3.33
CA SER A 203 17.61 -11.18 -2.16
C SER A 203 18.94 -10.49 -2.52
N ASN A 204 19.33 -10.47 -3.81
CA ASN A 204 20.58 -9.88 -4.25
C ASN A 204 20.35 -8.46 -4.82
N PRO A 205 20.73 -7.38 -4.10
CA PRO A 205 20.52 -6.00 -4.55
C PRO A 205 21.21 -5.69 -5.89
N ALA A 206 22.32 -6.36 -6.22
CA ALA A 206 23.04 -6.14 -7.48
C ALA A 206 22.28 -6.63 -8.73
N ARG A 207 21.21 -7.42 -8.55
CA ARG A 207 20.34 -7.88 -9.64
C ARG A 207 19.24 -6.88 -10.00
N TYR A 208 19.10 -5.80 -9.21
CA TYR A 208 18.15 -4.74 -9.47
C TYR A 208 18.80 -3.61 -10.26
N THR A 209 18.02 -2.94 -11.10
CA THR A 209 18.45 -1.75 -11.85
C THR A 209 17.32 -0.74 -11.87
N VAL A 210 17.56 0.47 -11.36
CA VAL A 210 16.62 1.59 -11.47
C VAL A 210 16.76 2.23 -12.84
N LEU A 211 15.63 2.46 -13.50
CA LEU A 211 15.52 2.99 -14.86
C LEU A 211 14.54 4.19 -14.85
N PRO A 212 14.85 5.28 -15.55
CA PRO A 212 13.89 6.35 -15.78
C PRO A 212 12.86 5.93 -16.84
N ALA A 213 11.64 6.42 -16.72
CA ALA A 213 10.58 6.33 -17.71
C ALA A 213 10.48 7.65 -18.51
N ALA A 214 9.82 7.59 -19.66
CA ALA A 214 9.69 8.75 -20.56
C ALA A 214 8.92 9.92 -19.95
N ASP A 215 8.06 9.65 -18.97
CA ASP A 215 7.27 10.62 -18.21
C ASP A 215 8.02 11.23 -17.01
N GLY A 216 9.31 10.91 -16.84
CA GLY A 216 10.15 11.42 -15.75
C GLY A 216 10.07 10.62 -14.45
N ARG A 217 9.18 9.63 -14.35
CA ARG A 217 9.11 8.71 -13.21
C ARG A 217 10.22 7.66 -13.29
N PHE A 218 10.39 6.89 -12.22
CA PHE A 218 11.41 5.86 -12.09
C PHE A 218 10.77 4.51 -11.82
N TYR A 219 11.34 3.43 -12.33
CA TYR A 219 10.97 2.07 -11.96
C TYR A 219 12.23 1.24 -11.84
N PHE A 220 12.14 0.03 -11.32
CA PHE A 220 13.27 -0.89 -11.33
C PHE A 220 12.92 -2.23 -11.96
N THR A 221 13.95 -2.89 -12.47
CA THR A 221 13.86 -4.26 -12.99
C THR A 221 14.74 -5.19 -12.18
N LEU A 222 14.27 -6.41 -11.97
CA LEU A 222 15.07 -7.53 -11.45
C LEU A 222 15.55 -8.38 -12.63
N LYS A 223 16.84 -8.70 -12.66
CA LYS A 223 17.45 -9.56 -13.68
C LYS A 223 17.88 -10.91 -13.12
N ALA A 224 17.74 -11.96 -13.93
CA ALA A 224 18.29 -13.28 -13.64
C ALA A 224 19.82 -13.32 -13.85
N GLY A 225 20.43 -14.44 -13.46
CA GLY A 225 21.86 -14.72 -13.69
C GLY A 225 22.30 -14.60 -15.16
N ASN A 226 21.40 -14.92 -16.09
CA ASN A 226 21.60 -14.83 -17.54
C ASN A 226 21.36 -13.41 -18.12
N GLY A 227 21.07 -12.41 -17.27
CA GLY A 227 20.84 -11.03 -17.67
C GLY A 227 19.42 -10.69 -18.15
N GLN A 228 18.52 -11.67 -18.28
CA GLN A 228 17.13 -11.43 -18.66
C GLN A 228 16.35 -10.74 -17.53
N VAL A 229 15.48 -9.80 -17.89
CA VAL A 229 14.54 -9.20 -16.93
C VAL A 229 13.48 -10.23 -16.56
N ILE A 230 13.29 -10.45 -15.26
CA ILE A 230 12.36 -11.43 -14.68
C ILE A 230 11.31 -10.78 -13.77
N GLY A 231 11.44 -9.48 -13.50
CA GLY A 231 10.45 -8.71 -12.78
C GLY A 231 10.63 -7.22 -13.02
N ARG A 232 9.53 -6.47 -12.99
CA ARG A 232 9.49 -5.01 -13.08
C ARG A 232 8.63 -4.46 -11.95
N SER A 233 9.05 -3.37 -11.33
CA SER A 233 8.25 -2.65 -10.33
C SER A 233 7.17 -1.78 -10.97
N GLU A 234 6.31 -1.23 -10.13
CA GLU A 234 5.51 -0.05 -10.45
C GLU A 234 6.41 1.18 -10.70
N MET A 235 5.78 2.26 -11.16
CA MET A 235 6.45 3.56 -11.33
C MET A 235 6.45 4.34 -10.01
N TYR A 236 7.55 5.03 -9.75
CA TYR A 236 7.83 5.84 -8.59
C TYR A 236 8.14 7.26 -9.02
N GLU A 237 7.73 8.24 -8.22
CA GLU A 237 7.93 9.64 -8.55
C GLU A 237 9.41 10.07 -8.52
N THR A 238 10.22 9.42 -7.68
CA THR A 238 11.65 9.76 -7.53
C THR A 238 12.52 8.53 -7.60
N LYS A 239 13.78 8.71 -8.03
CA LYS A 239 14.79 7.66 -8.01
C LYS A 239 14.98 7.06 -6.61
N SER A 240 14.97 7.91 -5.59
CA SER A 240 15.10 7.49 -4.20
C SER A 240 13.93 6.61 -3.73
N ASN A 241 12.69 6.90 -4.17
CA ASN A 241 11.55 6.02 -3.91
C ASN A 241 11.75 4.63 -4.54
N ALA A 242 12.24 4.57 -5.78
CA ALA A 242 12.52 3.31 -6.46
C ALA A 242 13.64 2.51 -5.76
N GLU A 243 14.71 3.17 -5.29
CA GLU A 243 15.79 2.54 -4.52
C GLU A 243 15.29 1.96 -3.18
N ARG A 244 14.35 2.65 -2.52
CA ARG A 244 13.67 2.10 -1.33
C ARG A 244 12.81 0.88 -1.66
N GLY A 245 12.09 0.92 -2.77
CA GLY A 245 11.34 -0.24 -3.27
C GLY A 245 12.21 -1.46 -3.54
N ILE A 246 13.45 -1.26 -4.01
CA ILE A 246 14.45 -2.35 -4.14
C ILE A 246 14.81 -2.90 -2.76
N ALA A 247 15.09 -2.04 -1.77
CA ALA A 247 15.40 -2.48 -0.41
C ALA A 247 14.25 -3.31 0.19
N ASP A 248 13.00 -2.89 -0.03
CA ASP A 248 11.82 -3.63 0.44
C ASP A 248 11.67 -4.99 -0.26
N CYS A 249 12.01 -5.09 -1.55
CA CYS A 249 12.08 -6.37 -2.25
C CYS A 249 13.16 -7.27 -1.67
N VAL A 250 14.38 -6.75 -1.44
CA VAL A 250 15.48 -7.51 -0.87
C VAL A 250 15.12 -8.02 0.53
N ASP A 251 14.51 -7.18 1.36
CA ASP A 251 14.01 -7.56 2.69
C ASP A 251 12.95 -8.68 2.57
N LEU A 252 12.01 -8.54 1.63
CA LEU A 252 10.96 -9.54 1.38
C LEU A 252 11.53 -10.93 1.03
N PHE A 253 12.54 -10.97 0.15
CA PHE A 253 13.15 -12.22 -0.30
C PHE A 253 14.20 -12.79 0.66
N SER A 254 14.76 -11.96 1.54
CA SER A 254 15.67 -12.40 2.61
C SER A 254 14.95 -13.18 3.72
N VAL A 255 13.63 -12.99 3.88
CA VAL A 255 12.86 -13.71 4.90
C VAL A 255 12.28 -15.01 4.34
N GLN A 256 12.67 -16.12 4.97
CA GLN A 256 12.18 -17.45 4.63
C GLN A 256 10.72 -17.61 5.10
N LEU A 257 9.82 -17.89 4.16
CA LEU A 257 8.41 -18.19 4.48
C LEU A 257 8.22 -19.69 4.67
N PRO A 258 7.31 -20.10 5.57
CA PRO A 258 6.88 -21.50 5.64
C PRO A 258 6.35 -21.95 4.26
N ARG A 259 6.63 -23.21 3.93
CA ARG A 259 6.10 -23.86 2.73
C ARG A 259 4.65 -24.23 2.93
#